data_AF-A0A7C4G4R4-F1
#
_entry.id   AF-A0A7C4G4R4-F1
#
_cell.length_a   1.000
_cell.length_b   1.000
_cell.length_c   1.000
_cell.angle_alpha   90.00
_cell.angle_beta   90.00
_cell.angle_gamma   90.00
#
_symmetry.space_group_name_H-M   'P 1'
#
loop_
_entity.id
_entity.type
_entity.pdbx_description
1 polymer ?
#
loop_
_entity_poly.entity_id
_entity_poly.type
_entity_poly.pdbx_seq_one_letter_code
_entity_poly.pdbx_strand_id
1 'polypeptide(L)' 'MVSKWFNYLGKTKPIYTIGHSNRSFNDFMNLLMRNNVNVLVDIRRYPHSKLAWFSRDN' A
#
# COMPACT_ATOMS: atom_id res chain seq x y z
N MET A 1 29.54 -2.56 -14.72
CA MET A 1 28.54 -1.88 -13.87
C MET A 1 27.29 -1.43 -14.64
N VAL A 2 26.80 -2.20 -15.63
CA VAL A 2 25.63 -1.81 -16.49
C VAL A 2 24.55 -2.91 -16.55
N SER A 3 24.86 -4.15 -16.16
CA SER A 3 23.98 -5.33 -16.32
C SER A 3 22.72 -5.33 -15.44
N LYS A 4 22.67 -4.54 -14.36
CA LYS A 4 21.55 -4.54 -13.41
C LYS A 4 20.30 -3.82 -13.96
N TRP A 5 20.48 -2.85 -14.86
CA TRP A 5 19.41 -2.00 -15.39
C TRP A 5 18.62 -2.67 -16.52
N PHE A 6 19.26 -3.50 -17.35
CA PHE A 6 18.58 -4.21 -18.44
C PHE A 6 17.53 -5.22 -17.95
N ASN A 7 17.71 -5.80 -16.75
CA ASN A 7 16.72 -6.70 -16.13
C ASN A 7 15.42 -6.01 -15.70
N TYR A 8 15.36 -4.67 -15.68
CA TYR A 8 14.14 -3.93 -15.34
C TYR A 8 13.23 -3.68 -16.55
N LEU A 9 13.75 -3.74 -17.78
CA LEU A 9 13.01 -3.40 -19.01
C LEU A 9 12.09 -4.53 -19.51
N GLY A 10 12.08 -5.70 -18.86
CA GLY A 10 11.34 -6.89 -19.30
C GLY A 10 10.34 -7.48 -18.30
N LYS A 11 10.07 -6.82 -17.16
CA LYS A 11 9.08 -7.26 -16.17
C LYS A 11 8.22 -6.10 -15.72
N THR A 12 7.05 -5.95 -16.33
CA THR A 12 6.01 -5.10 -15.75
C THR A 12 5.55 -5.75 -14.44
N LYS A 13 5.83 -5.11 -13.31
CA LYS A 13 5.24 -5.54 -12.04
C LYS A 13 3.79 -5.09 -12.04
N PRO A 14 2.82 -5.98 -11.79
CA PRO A 14 1.42 -5.59 -11.73
C PRO A 14 1.22 -4.57 -10.60
N ILE A 15 0.47 -3.50 -10.90
CA ILE A 15 0.06 -2.50 -9.91
C ILE A 15 -1.39 -2.77 -9.57
N TYR A 16 -1.68 -2.92 -8.29
CA TYR A 16 -3.03 -3.15 -7.77
C TYR A 16 -3.51 -1.91 -7.02
N THR A 17 -4.82 -1.68 -7.06
CA THR A 17 -5.49 -0.69 -6.22
C THR A 17 -6.32 -1.39 -5.15
N ILE A 18 -6.49 -0.76 -3.99
CA ILE A 18 -7.28 -1.29 -2.88
C ILE A 18 -8.15 -0.18 -2.30
N GLY A 19 -9.45 -0.43 -2.16
CA GLY A 19 -10.38 0.48 -1.50
C GLY A 19 -10.55 0.13 -0.02
N HIS A 20 -10.49 1.13 0.86
CA HIS A 20 -10.63 0.95 2.31
C HIS A 20 -11.96 1.45 2.91
N SER A 21 -12.74 2.30 2.20
CA SER A 21 -13.77 3.15 2.83
C SER A 21 -15.02 2.43 3.32
N ASN A 22 -15.30 1.23 2.78
CA ASN A 22 -16.44 0.40 3.17
C ASN A 22 -16.02 -0.80 4.04
N ARG A 23 -14.79 -0.81 4.56
CA ARG A 23 -14.24 -1.91 5.36
C ARG A 23 -13.91 -1.42 6.76
N SER A 24 -14.12 -2.27 7.76
CA SER A 24 -13.55 -2.03 9.08
C SER A 24 -12.01 -2.04 8.98
N PHE A 25 -11.34 -1.41 9.94
CA PHE A 25 -9.87 -1.46 10.02
C PHE A 25 -9.35 -2.92 10.02
N ASN A 26 -10.01 -3.80 10.77
CA ASN A 26 -9.64 -5.20 10.87
C ASN A 26 -9.80 -5.95 9.52
N ASP A 27 -10.88 -5.69 8.79
CA ASP A 27 -11.10 -6.30 7.47
C ASP A 27 -10.05 -5.85 6.45
N PHE A 28 -9.68 -4.57 6.50
CA PHE A 28 -8.62 -4.01 5.68
C PHE A 28 -7.27 -4.66 6.01
N MET A 29 -6.92 -4.77 7.29
CA MET A 29 -5.67 -5.41 7.73
C MET A 29 -5.61 -6.89 7.32
N ASN A 30 -6.71 -7.64 7.53
CA ASN A 30 -6.82 -9.05 7.11
C ASN A 30 -6.68 -9.21 5.60
N LEU A 31 -7.17 -8.27 4.79
CA LEU A 31 -7.00 -8.29 3.34
C LEU A 31 -5.53 -8.11 2.94
N LEU A 32 -4.81 -7.19 3.58
CA LEU A 32 -3.37 -6.98 3.33
C LEU A 32 -2.55 -8.22 3.71
N MET A 33 -2.79 -8.78 4.90
CA MET A 33 -2.09 -9.97 5.38
C MET A 33 -2.32 -11.19 4.48
N ARG A 34 -3.57 -11.43 4.05
CA ARG A 34 -3.91 -12.53 3.13
C ARG A 34 -3.25 -12.42 1.75
N ASN A 35 -2.82 -11.22 1.35
CA ASN A 35 -2.12 -10.97 0.09
C ASN A 35 -0.62 -10.75 0.30
N ASN A 36 -0.05 -11.12 1.46
CA ASN A 36 1.37 -10.98 1.76
C ASN A 36 1.91 -9.54 1.57
N VAL A 37 1.08 -8.55 1.91
CA VAL A 37 1.50 -7.15 1.95
C VAL A 37 2.11 -6.87 3.32
N ASN A 38 3.44 -6.89 3.38
CA ASN A 38 4.19 -6.75 4.64
C ASN A 38 4.63 -5.32 4.96
N VAL A 39 4.55 -4.42 3.98
CA VAL A 39 4.98 -3.02 4.12
C VAL A 39 3.90 -2.12 3.52
N LEU A 40 3.46 -1.13 4.31
CA LEU A 40 2.56 -0.07 3.88
C LEU A 40 3.26 1.27 4.11
N VAL A 41 3.33 2.10 3.08
CA VAL A 41 3.92 3.44 3.15
C VAL A 41 2.83 4.46 2.87
N ASP A 42 2.63 5.37 3.81
CA ASP A 42 1.78 6.54 3.60
C ASP A 42 2.58 7.62 2.88
N ILE A 43 2.23 7.88 1.62
CA ILE A 43 2.86 8.90 0.77
C ILE A 43 2.12 10.24 0.79
N ARG A 44 1.05 10.38 1.60
CA ARG A 44 0.25 11.61 1.66
C ARG A 44 1.07 12.73 2.30
N ARG A 45 1.06 13.91 1.67
CA ARG A 45 1.67 15.13 2.23
C ARG A 45 1.03 15.54 3.56
N TYR A 46 -0.29 15.37 3.68
CA TYR A 46 -1.06 15.62 4.89
C TYR A 46 -1.83 14.34 5.26
N PRO A 47 -1.38 13.58 6.26
CA PRO A 47 -1.94 12.27 6.58
C PRO A 47 -3.19 12.38 7.45
N HIS A 48 -4.14 13.23 7.07
CA HIS A 48 -5.45 13.31 7.70
C HIS A 48 -6.45 12.42 6.95
N SER A 49 -7.37 11.80 7.69
CA SER A 49 -8.47 10.99 7.17
C SER A 49 -9.75 11.28 7.95
N LYS A 50 -10.91 11.07 7.30
CA LYS A 50 -12.21 11.02 8.00
C LYS A 50 -12.28 9.85 8.98
N LEU A 51 -11.46 8.83 8.77
CA LEU A 51 -11.39 7.64 9.60
C LEU A 51 -10.20 7.76 10.53
N ALA A 52 -10.44 7.81 11.85
CA ALA A 52 -9.42 8.08 12.86
C ALA A 52 -8.19 7.16 12.76
N TRP A 53 -8.39 5.88 12.46
CA TRP A 53 -7.32 4.89 12.31
C TRP A 53 -6.41 5.11 11.08
N PHE A 54 -6.79 5.97 10.15
CA PHE A 54 -5.96 6.37 8.99
C PHE A 54 -5.47 7.82 9.07
N SER A 55 -5.66 8.48 10.21
CA SER A 55 -5.05 9.76 10.54
C SER A 55 -3.77 9.51 11.33
N ARG A 56 -2.69 10.26 11.05
CA ARG A 56 -1.43 10.13 11.80
C ARG A 56 -1.49 10.80 13.17
N ASP A 57 -2.42 11.73 13.37
CA ASP A 57 -2.49 12.51 14.61
C ASP A 57 -3.14 11.68 15.73
N ASN A 58 -2.29 11.11 16.58
CA ASN A 58 -2.57 10.72 17.97
C ASN A 58 -1.62 11.51 18.88
#